data_AF-A0A7R9WPX0-F1
#
_entry.id   AF-A0A7R9WPX0-F1
#
_cell.length_a   1.000
_cell.length_b   1.000
_cell.length_c   1.000
_cell.angle_alpha   90.00
_cell.angle_beta   90.00
_cell.angle_gamma   90.00
#
_symmetry.space_group_name_H-M   'P 1'
#
loop_
_entity.id
_entity.type
_entity.pdbx_description
1 polymer ?
#
loop_
_entity_poly.entity_id
_entity_poly.type
_entity_poly.pdbx_seq_one_letter_code
_entity_poly.pdbx_strand_id
1 'polypeptide(L)'
;HSRLAHVVTLHACENIKDMEFVRYEKQETDKAARINALHECRAELEQQIKKVVIETRSIIGGAIFDADAPYGMARAFSSFFTFRRNIFQDTTIQYFASFQRDTSKDAWRREVVREIHRVLEIDPLIVSELIVKPVAAQRQDPGAAVHVVSVDVEDTFPRIRSIEDAIADKYSDRLAVFPTYIEGGGLMYTHDFSPIEFKQSDYDLSAEIEQYKKQVAFGRQTVFQFTRDQSRRGADGVSPNLDSIMAATLESTNAKIESAKSYDKIGKGMVEVVRFKEGNAVAVFDGENHITINLFRFDQRRSRADEFMTRFLASMVNGGWRKELRDDMPRGINRVINFSYEHK
;
A
#
# COMPACT_ATOMS: atom_id res chain seq x y z
N HIS A 1 26.80 -28.00 6.31
CA HIS A 1 27.62 -28.08 5.08
C HIS A 1 26.89 -27.33 3.96
N SER A 2 27.26 -26.07 3.70
CA SER A 2 26.71 -25.31 2.56
C SER A 2 27.22 -25.94 1.26
N ARG A 3 26.34 -26.59 0.50
CA ARG A 3 26.69 -26.97 -0.89
C ARG A 3 26.94 -25.67 -1.64
N LEU A 4 28.06 -25.59 -2.37
CA LEU A 4 28.34 -24.46 -3.25
C LEU A 4 27.21 -24.40 -4.29
N ALA A 5 26.42 -23.33 -4.21
CA ALA A 5 25.29 -23.11 -5.10
C ALA A 5 25.82 -22.46 -6.38
N HIS A 6 25.59 -23.09 -7.54
CA HIS A 6 26.13 -22.57 -8.80
C HIS A 6 25.17 -21.58 -9.46
N VAL A 7 25.71 -20.53 -10.09
CA VAL A 7 24.95 -19.61 -10.92
C VAL A 7 25.01 -20.10 -12.37
N VAL A 8 23.86 -20.23 -13.03
CA VAL A 8 23.80 -20.51 -14.47
C VAL A 8 23.44 -19.24 -15.21
N THR A 9 24.27 -18.86 -16.19
CA THR A 9 23.88 -17.85 -17.17
C THR A 9 23.10 -18.57 -18.27
N LEU A 10 21.86 -18.13 -18.50
CA LEU A 10 21.01 -18.63 -19.56
C LEU A 10 21.25 -17.77 -20.81
N HIS A 11 21.82 -18.38 -21.84
CA HIS A 11 22.15 -17.71 -23.10
C HIS A 11 20.94 -17.70 -24.04
N ALA A 12 20.87 -16.67 -24.90
CA ALA A 12 19.85 -16.54 -25.91
C ALA A 12 19.79 -17.79 -26.80
N CYS A 13 18.59 -18.34 -26.99
CA CYS A 13 18.38 -19.44 -27.93
C CYS A 13 18.49 -18.90 -29.36
N GLU A 14 19.25 -19.58 -30.22
CA GLU A 14 19.56 -19.11 -31.57
C GLU A 14 18.29 -18.93 -32.42
N ASN A 15 17.32 -19.81 -32.23
CA ASN A 15 16.09 -19.86 -33.02
C ASN A 15 15.08 -18.72 -32.75
N ILE A 16 15.26 -17.94 -31.68
CA ILE A 16 14.35 -16.82 -31.32
C ILE A 16 15.07 -15.46 -31.24
N LYS A 17 16.37 -15.42 -31.53
CA LYS A 17 17.20 -14.22 -31.41
C LYS A 17 16.68 -13.06 -32.25
N ASP A 18 16.22 -13.39 -33.47
CA ASP A 18 15.74 -12.41 -34.45
C ASP A 18 14.21 -12.32 -34.53
N MET A 19 13.48 -13.01 -33.65
CA MET A 19 12.01 -12.98 -33.65
C MET A 19 11.49 -11.79 -32.84
N GLU A 20 10.79 -10.87 -33.52
CA GLU A 20 10.06 -9.80 -32.84
C GLU A 20 8.78 -10.34 -32.20
N PHE A 21 8.83 -10.56 -30.88
CA PHE A 21 7.64 -10.88 -30.09
C PHE A 21 6.86 -9.60 -29.74
N VAL A 22 6.18 -9.01 -30.73
CA VAL A 22 5.25 -7.90 -30.48
C VAL A 22 4.05 -8.43 -29.67
N ARG A 23 3.70 -7.74 -28.58
CA ARG A 23 2.70 -8.19 -27.58
C ARG A 23 1.29 -8.40 -28.16
N TYR A 24 1.00 -7.87 -29.36
CA TYR A 24 -0.33 -7.88 -29.97
C TYR A 24 -0.30 -7.75 -31.51
N GLU A 25 -0.02 -8.81 -32.28
CA GLU A 25 -0.34 -8.78 -33.72
C GLU A 25 -0.96 -10.06 -34.27
N LYS A 26 -1.97 -9.85 -35.13
CA LYS A 26 -3.02 -10.76 -35.61
C LYS A 26 -2.61 -11.66 -36.79
N GLN A 27 -1.32 -11.80 -37.11
CA GLN A 27 -0.93 -12.63 -38.25
C GLN A 27 -0.91 -14.12 -37.86
N GLU A 28 -1.97 -14.81 -38.24
CA GLU A 28 -2.24 -16.21 -37.93
C GLU A 28 -1.23 -17.18 -38.56
N THR A 29 -0.62 -16.78 -39.69
CA THR A 29 0.35 -17.59 -40.46
C THR A 29 1.71 -17.74 -39.78
N ASP A 30 2.09 -16.84 -38.85
CA ASP A 30 3.35 -16.92 -38.11
C ASP A 30 3.18 -17.57 -36.71
N LYS A 31 1.95 -17.92 -36.34
CA LYS A 31 1.66 -18.45 -35.01
C LYS A 31 2.31 -19.82 -34.77
N ALA A 32 2.24 -20.72 -35.75
CA ALA A 32 2.80 -22.07 -35.62
C ALA A 32 4.33 -22.06 -35.54
N ALA A 33 4.99 -21.24 -36.35
CA ALA A 33 6.45 -21.08 -36.34
C ALA A 33 6.92 -20.52 -34.98
N ARG A 34 6.27 -19.48 -34.45
CA ARG A 34 6.56 -18.92 -33.13
C ARG A 34 6.37 -19.93 -32.00
N ILE A 35 5.30 -20.74 -32.05
CA ILE A 35 5.06 -21.80 -31.07
C ILE A 35 6.19 -22.84 -31.10
N ASN A 36 6.57 -23.30 -32.29
CA ASN A 36 7.68 -24.26 -32.44
C ASN A 36 9.00 -23.68 -31.93
N ALA A 37 9.31 -22.43 -32.26
CA ALA A 37 10.52 -21.76 -31.79
C ALA A 37 10.56 -21.61 -30.27
N LEU A 38 9.43 -21.26 -29.63
CA LEU A 38 9.33 -21.23 -28.17
C LEU A 38 9.51 -22.62 -27.54
N HIS A 39 9.00 -23.68 -28.18
CA HIS A 39 9.20 -25.05 -27.71
C HIS A 39 10.65 -25.52 -27.81
N GLU A 40 11.31 -25.23 -28.92
CA GLU A 40 12.72 -25.52 -29.13
C GLU A 40 13.61 -24.73 -28.17
N CYS A 41 13.36 -23.42 -28.00
CA CYS A 41 14.12 -22.61 -27.04
C CYS A 41 13.92 -23.11 -25.61
N ARG A 42 12.70 -23.54 -25.25
CA ARG A 42 12.48 -24.21 -23.97
C ARG A 42 13.33 -25.49 -23.84
N ALA A 43 13.42 -26.32 -24.87
CA ALA A 43 14.26 -27.52 -24.82
C ALA A 43 15.75 -27.16 -24.63
N GLU A 44 16.24 -26.12 -25.31
CA GLU A 44 17.62 -25.62 -25.16
C GLU A 44 17.90 -25.11 -23.74
N LEU A 45 17.02 -24.28 -23.17
CA LEU A 45 17.16 -23.79 -21.80
C LEU A 45 17.16 -24.94 -20.78
N GLU A 46 16.34 -25.98 -21.00
CA GLU A 46 16.32 -27.17 -20.15
C GLU A 46 17.65 -27.93 -20.22
N GLN A 47 18.25 -28.03 -21.41
CA GLN A 47 19.56 -28.63 -21.61
C GLN A 47 20.67 -27.82 -20.97
N GLN A 48 20.64 -26.48 -21.06
CA GLN A 48 21.61 -25.59 -20.40
C GLN A 48 21.60 -25.82 -18.88
N ILE A 49 20.40 -25.83 -18.26
CA ILE A 49 20.23 -26.09 -16.83
C ILE A 49 20.72 -27.50 -16.46
N LYS A 50 20.27 -28.53 -17.19
CA LYS A 50 20.67 -29.93 -16.94
C LYS A 50 22.18 -30.15 -17.05
N LYS A 51 22.82 -29.53 -18.03
CA LYS A 51 24.27 -29.61 -18.25
C LYS A 51 25.02 -29.15 -17.00
N VAL A 52 24.65 -27.99 -16.43
CA VAL A 52 25.31 -27.49 -15.21
C VAL A 52 25.05 -28.42 -14.03
N VAL A 53 23.84 -28.93 -13.85
CA VAL A 53 23.54 -29.89 -12.76
C VAL A 53 24.40 -31.15 -12.88
N ILE A 54 24.56 -31.70 -14.09
CA ILE A 54 25.39 -32.90 -14.33
C ILE A 54 26.87 -32.62 -14.08
N GLU A 55 27.38 -31.49 -14.60
CA GLU A 55 28.79 -31.12 -14.50
C GLU A 55 29.21 -30.79 -13.07
N THR A 56 28.37 -30.05 -12.33
CA THR A 56 28.67 -29.61 -10.96
C THR A 56 28.30 -30.63 -9.90
N ARG A 57 27.43 -31.60 -10.21
CA ARG A 57 26.80 -32.51 -9.25
C ARG A 57 26.19 -31.79 -8.05
N SER A 58 25.75 -30.54 -8.24
CA SER A 58 25.21 -29.66 -7.22
C SER A 58 23.88 -29.05 -7.67
N ILE A 59 23.19 -28.41 -6.74
CA ILE A 59 21.99 -27.62 -7.02
C ILE A 59 22.40 -26.31 -7.71
N ILE A 60 21.56 -25.79 -8.60
CA ILE A 60 21.76 -24.46 -9.16
C ILE A 60 21.27 -23.47 -8.09
N GLY A 61 22.19 -22.69 -7.54
CA GLY A 61 21.82 -21.59 -6.65
C GLY A 61 20.90 -20.64 -7.36
N GLY A 62 21.21 -20.30 -8.61
CA GLY A 62 20.26 -19.55 -9.40
C GLY A 62 20.59 -19.40 -10.87
N ALA A 63 19.64 -18.78 -11.58
CA ALA A 63 19.70 -18.58 -13.00
C ALA A 63 19.65 -17.08 -13.33
N ILE A 64 20.47 -16.65 -14.30
CA ILE A 64 20.53 -15.26 -14.73
C ILE A 64 20.31 -15.22 -16.23
N PHE A 65 19.41 -14.37 -16.71
CA PHE A 65 19.34 -14.10 -18.14
C PHE A 65 20.54 -13.28 -18.60
N ASP A 66 21.13 -13.72 -19.70
CA ASP A 66 22.08 -12.92 -20.44
C ASP A 66 21.48 -11.53 -20.79
N ALA A 67 22.35 -10.53 -20.87
CA ALA A 67 21.96 -9.17 -21.20
C ALA A 67 21.42 -9.04 -22.63
N ASP A 68 21.74 -10.00 -23.50
CA ASP A 68 21.26 -10.05 -24.88
C ASP A 68 20.08 -11.04 -25.07
N ALA A 69 19.55 -11.61 -23.99
CA ALA A 69 18.37 -12.48 -24.02
C ALA A 69 17.14 -11.74 -24.58
N PRO A 70 16.47 -12.25 -25.64
CA PRO A 70 15.26 -11.62 -26.17
C PRO A 70 14.02 -11.93 -25.33
N TYR A 71 12.95 -11.14 -25.48
CA TYR A 71 11.68 -11.37 -24.76
C TYR A 71 11.08 -12.76 -25.02
N GLY A 72 11.27 -13.34 -26.21
CA GLY A 72 10.85 -14.71 -26.53
C GLY A 72 11.44 -15.75 -25.57
N MET A 73 12.69 -15.56 -25.16
CA MET A 73 13.40 -16.44 -24.23
C MET A 73 12.76 -16.35 -22.85
N ALA A 74 12.36 -15.14 -22.45
CA ALA A 74 11.63 -14.90 -21.21
C ALA A 74 10.31 -15.68 -21.16
N ARG A 75 9.57 -15.71 -22.27
CA ARG A 75 8.33 -16.48 -22.40
C ARG A 75 8.56 -17.99 -22.42
N ALA A 76 9.59 -18.45 -23.12
CA ALA A 76 9.98 -19.85 -23.12
C ALA A 76 10.36 -20.30 -21.70
N PHE A 77 11.13 -19.48 -20.98
CA PHE A 77 11.54 -19.73 -19.62
C PHE A 77 10.36 -19.69 -18.63
N SER A 78 9.49 -18.68 -18.70
CA SER A 78 8.34 -18.59 -17.79
C SER A 78 7.39 -19.80 -17.94
N SER A 79 7.31 -20.37 -19.14
CA SER A 79 6.52 -21.58 -19.38
C SER A 79 7.03 -22.80 -18.59
N PHE A 80 8.32 -22.86 -18.20
CA PHE A 80 8.80 -23.93 -17.32
C PHE A 80 8.01 -23.99 -16.02
N PHE A 81 7.69 -22.84 -15.45
CA PHE A 81 7.01 -22.76 -14.16
C PHE A 81 5.52 -23.07 -14.27
N THR A 82 4.91 -22.77 -15.42
CA THR A 82 3.50 -23.14 -15.67
C THR A 82 3.33 -24.65 -15.80
N PHE A 83 4.25 -25.34 -16.49
CA PHE A 83 4.15 -26.79 -16.75
C PHE A 83 4.80 -27.66 -15.66
N ARG A 84 5.79 -27.13 -14.95
CA ARG A 84 6.49 -27.81 -13.85
C ARG A 84 6.63 -26.88 -12.67
N ARG A 85 5.51 -26.67 -11.96
CA ARG A 85 5.44 -25.86 -10.73
C ARG A 85 6.52 -26.23 -9.71
N ASN A 86 6.97 -27.50 -9.73
CA ASN A 86 7.93 -28.01 -8.77
C ASN A 86 9.41 -27.73 -9.11
N ILE A 87 9.80 -27.07 -10.20
CA ILE A 87 11.25 -26.86 -10.49
C ILE A 87 11.98 -26.09 -9.36
N PHE A 88 11.31 -25.10 -8.76
CA PHE A 88 11.81 -24.38 -7.58
C PHE A 88 11.71 -25.22 -6.29
N GLN A 89 10.64 -26.01 -6.14
CA GLN A 89 10.42 -26.87 -4.95
C GLN A 89 11.37 -28.08 -4.93
N ASP A 90 11.70 -28.63 -6.09
CA ASP A 90 12.63 -29.75 -6.30
C ASP A 90 14.10 -29.30 -6.21
N THR A 91 14.36 -28.14 -5.57
CA THR A 91 15.66 -27.61 -5.15
C THR A 91 16.64 -27.22 -6.24
N THR A 92 16.21 -27.16 -7.51
CA THR A 92 17.18 -26.94 -8.59
C THR A 92 17.57 -25.49 -8.73
N ILE A 93 16.69 -24.49 -8.52
CA ILE A 93 16.99 -23.05 -8.69
C ILE A 93 16.45 -22.32 -7.46
N GLN A 94 17.29 -21.60 -6.70
CA GLN A 94 16.85 -20.84 -5.51
C GLN A 94 16.58 -19.37 -5.81
N TYR A 95 17.34 -18.77 -6.75
CA TYR A 95 17.10 -17.41 -7.23
C TYR A 95 17.07 -17.35 -8.76
N PHE A 96 16.31 -16.40 -9.27
CA PHE A 96 16.37 -16.01 -10.67
C PHE A 96 16.59 -14.50 -10.74
N ALA A 97 17.55 -14.07 -11.56
CA ALA A 97 17.84 -12.67 -11.77
C ALA A 97 17.78 -12.28 -13.25
N SER A 98 17.34 -11.05 -13.52
CA SER A 98 17.37 -10.46 -14.85
C SER A 98 17.95 -9.06 -14.78
N PHE A 99 18.92 -8.78 -15.66
CA PHE A 99 19.57 -7.49 -15.75
C PHE A 99 18.98 -6.65 -16.87
N GLN A 100 18.52 -5.46 -16.50
CA GLN A 100 17.91 -4.46 -17.36
C GLN A 100 18.90 -3.32 -17.59
N ARG A 101 19.43 -3.18 -18.82
CA ARG A 101 20.37 -2.09 -19.15
C ARG A 101 19.66 -0.75 -19.26
N ASP A 102 18.48 -0.75 -19.90
CA ASP A 102 17.67 0.44 -20.14
C ASP A 102 16.26 0.22 -19.58
N THR A 103 15.88 1.01 -18.58
CA THR A 103 14.57 0.91 -17.93
C THR A 103 13.39 1.08 -18.88
N SER A 104 13.59 1.78 -20.01
CA SER A 104 12.55 2.07 -21.00
C SER A 104 12.38 0.98 -22.05
N LYS A 105 13.47 0.37 -22.53
CA LYS A 105 13.44 -0.63 -23.61
C LYS A 105 13.20 -2.05 -23.11
N ASP A 106 13.76 -2.36 -21.95
CA ASP A 106 13.80 -3.73 -21.43
C ASP A 106 12.76 -3.96 -20.31
N ALA A 107 11.67 -3.19 -20.31
CA ALA A 107 10.64 -3.27 -19.27
C ALA A 107 10.08 -4.68 -19.07
N TRP A 108 10.12 -5.51 -20.11
CA TRP A 108 9.74 -6.92 -20.05
C TRP A 108 10.58 -7.74 -19.06
N ARG A 109 11.83 -7.36 -18.78
CA ARG A 109 12.72 -8.05 -17.84
C ARG A 109 12.22 -7.99 -16.40
N ARG A 110 11.62 -6.85 -16.02
CA ARG A 110 10.90 -6.72 -14.76
C ARG A 110 9.64 -7.58 -14.75
N GLU A 111 8.88 -7.53 -15.84
CA GLU A 111 7.60 -8.24 -15.94
C GLU A 111 7.77 -9.76 -15.92
N VAL A 112 8.85 -10.32 -16.49
CA VAL A 112 9.09 -11.77 -16.41
C VAL A 112 9.39 -12.22 -14.98
N VAL A 113 10.15 -11.43 -14.19
CA VAL A 113 10.41 -11.74 -12.78
C VAL A 113 9.10 -11.72 -11.98
N ARG A 114 8.24 -10.73 -12.23
CA ARG A 114 6.90 -10.66 -11.62
C ARG A 114 5.98 -11.79 -12.07
N GLU A 115 6.07 -12.20 -13.32
CA GLU A 115 5.29 -13.33 -13.84
C GLU A 115 5.71 -14.63 -13.18
N ILE A 116 7.02 -14.86 -13.02
CA ILE A 116 7.55 -16.00 -12.26
C ILE A 116 7.00 -15.98 -10.83
N HIS A 117 7.01 -14.81 -10.18
CA HIS A 117 6.44 -14.66 -8.83
C HIS A 117 4.97 -15.05 -8.77
N ARG A 118 4.16 -14.62 -9.73
CA ARG A 118 2.73 -14.99 -9.81
C ARG A 118 2.50 -16.47 -10.09
N VAL A 119 3.29 -17.07 -10.98
CA VAL A 119 3.08 -18.45 -11.44
C VAL A 119 3.49 -19.48 -10.39
N LEU A 120 4.51 -19.18 -9.58
CA LEU A 120 5.00 -20.14 -8.59
C LEU A 120 4.01 -20.38 -7.46
N GLU A 121 3.21 -19.38 -7.06
CA GLU A 121 2.27 -19.50 -5.92
C GLU A 121 2.95 -20.08 -4.65
N ILE A 122 4.27 -19.90 -4.50
CA ILE A 122 5.04 -20.32 -3.34
C ILE A 122 5.10 -19.13 -2.38
N ASP A 123 4.76 -19.36 -1.11
CA ASP A 123 4.96 -18.40 -0.03
C ASP A 123 5.89 -19.05 1.02
N PRO A 124 7.00 -18.40 1.39
CA PRO A 124 7.42 -17.10 0.92
C PRO A 124 8.23 -17.10 -0.38
N LEU A 125 7.96 -16.10 -1.21
CA LEU A 125 8.75 -15.75 -2.37
C LEU A 125 9.02 -14.26 -2.29
N ILE A 126 10.27 -13.85 -2.51
CA ILE A 126 10.66 -12.43 -2.50
C ILE A 126 10.99 -12.00 -3.91
N VAL A 127 10.44 -10.87 -4.32
CA VAL A 127 10.85 -10.13 -5.51
C VAL A 127 11.56 -8.87 -5.04
N SER A 128 12.72 -8.58 -5.60
CA SER A 128 13.45 -7.34 -5.34
C SER A 128 13.91 -6.69 -6.64
N GLU A 129 13.94 -5.36 -6.65
CA GLU A 129 14.47 -4.52 -7.72
C GLU A 129 15.59 -3.66 -7.13
N LEU A 130 16.78 -3.80 -7.70
CA LEU A 130 17.96 -3.01 -7.36
C LEU A 130 18.29 -2.11 -8.54
N ILE A 131 18.22 -0.80 -8.36
CA ILE A 131 18.64 0.16 -9.39
C ILE A 131 20.11 0.49 -9.18
N VAL A 132 20.92 0.27 -10.22
CA VAL A 132 22.33 0.63 -10.29
C VAL A 132 22.46 1.87 -11.18
N LYS A 133 23.01 2.95 -10.62
CA LYS A 133 23.16 4.21 -11.35
C LYS A 133 24.46 4.92 -10.96
N PRO A 134 24.92 5.88 -11.79
CA PRO A 134 26.07 6.69 -11.43
C PRO A 134 25.85 7.44 -10.11
N VAL A 135 26.89 7.61 -9.28
CA VAL A 135 26.79 8.35 -8.00
C VAL A 135 26.30 9.79 -8.21
N ALA A 136 26.69 10.42 -9.32
CA ALA A 136 26.27 11.77 -9.68
C ALA A 136 24.81 11.87 -10.19
N ALA A 137 24.16 10.73 -10.46
CA ALA A 137 22.82 10.71 -11.02
C ALA A 137 21.76 11.04 -9.95
N GLN A 138 20.79 11.87 -10.30
CA GLN A 138 19.68 12.23 -9.42
C GLN A 138 18.81 11.00 -9.09
N ARG A 139 17.93 11.14 -8.09
CA ARG A 139 17.03 10.04 -7.69
C ARG A 139 16.11 9.56 -8.83
N GLN A 140 15.80 10.45 -9.77
CA GLN A 140 14.84 10.21 -10.86
C GLN A 140 15.50 9.76 -12.17
N ASP A 141 16.84 9.75 -12.26
CA ASP A 141 17.52 9.38 -13.50
C ASP A 141 17.36 7.88 -13.79
N PRO A 142 17.10 7.49 -15.04
CA PRO A 142 17.01 6.09 -15.43
C PRO A 142 18.38 5.42 -15.22
N GLY A 143 18.40 4.35 -14.44
CA GLY A 143 19.57 3.51 -14.21
C GLY A 143 19.45 2.16 -14.92
N ALA A 144 20.45 1.30 -14.71
CA ALA A 144 20.27 -0.12 -14.94
C ALA A 144 19.52 -0.72 -13.75
N ALA A 145 18.76 -1.79 -13.97
CA ALA A 145 18.05 -2.48 -12.89
C ALA A 145 18.41 -3.96 -12.85
N VAL A 146 18.57 -4.51 -11.65
CA VAL A 146 18.67 -5.95 -11.40
C VAL A 146 17.38 -6.36 -10.72
N HIS A 147 16.63 -7.24 -11.38
CA HIS A 147 15.40 -7.82 -10.84
C HIS A 147 15.72 -9.21 -10.33
N VAL A 148 15.43 -9.50 -9.07
CA VAL A 148 15.71 -10.80 -8.44
C VAL A 148 14.41 -11.36 -7.88
N VAL A 149 14.14 -12.64 -8.14
CA VAL A 149 13.14 -13.43 -7.41
C VAL A 149 13.85 -14.56 -6.67
N SER A 150 13.50 -14.79 -5.41
CA SER A 150 14.14 -15.75 -4.53
C SER A 150 13.11 -16.49 -3.68
N VAL A 151 13.24 -17.83 -3.59
CA VAL A 151 12.43 -18.67 -2.69
C VAL A 151 13.01 -18.77 -1.28
N ASP A 152 14.21 -18.26 -1.05
CA ASP A 152 14.91 -18.38 0.24
C ASP A 152 14.86 -17.05 0.99
N VAL A 153 13.86 -16.89 1.87
CA VAL A 153 13.64 -15.62 2.60
C VAL A 153 14.79 -15.27 3.52
N GLU A 154 15.31 -16.24 4.27
CA GLU A 154 16.30 -16.00 5.31
C GLU A 154 17.59 -15.43 4.70
N ASP A 155 17.97 -15.94 3.53
CA ASP A 155 19.18 -15.52 2.84
C ASP A 155 18.98 -14.34 1.86
N THR A 156 17.75 -13.98 1.50
CA THR A 156 17.52 -12.97 0.44
C THR A 156 18.07 -11.59 0.81
N PHE A 157 17.75 -11.07 2.01
CA PHE A 157 18.23 -9.74 2.42
C PHE A 157 19.76 -9.69 2.60
N PRO A 158 20.41 -10.66 3.28
CA PRO A 158 21.87 -10.74 3.32
C PRO A 158 22.50 -10.79 1.92
N ARG A 159 21.89 -11.49 0.97
CA ARG A 159 22.38 -11.56 -0.42
C ARG A 159 22.19 -10.26 -1.18
N ILE A 160 21.05 -9.58 -1.05
CA ILE A 160 20.84 -8.25 -1.62
C ILE A 160 21.92 -7.30 -1.11
N ARG A 161 22.16 -7.30 0.21
CA ARG A 161 23.22 -6.50 0.82
C ARG A 161 24.61 -6.89 0.30
N SER A 162 24.88 -8.18 0.12
CA SER A 162 26.15 -8.63 -0.46
C SER A 162 26.33 -8.16 -1.91
N ILE A 163 25.25 -8.02 -2.69
CA ILE A 163 25.28 -7.45 -4.05
C ILE A 163 25.59 -5.94 -3.97
N GLU A 164 24.93 -5.23 -3.06
CA GLU A 164 25.20 -3.80 -2.81
C GLU A 164 26.65 -3.58 -2.41
N ASP A 165 27.14 -4.34 -1.42
CA ASP A 165 28.51 -4.29 -0.91
C ASP A 165 29.52 -4.65 -2.03
N ALA A 166 29.28 -5.71 -2.81
CA ALA A 166 30.18 -6.10 -3.90
C ALA A 166 30.26 -5.05 -5.02
N ILE A 167 29.15 -4.37 -5.34
CA ILE A 167 29.15 -3.27 -6.32
C ILE A 167 29.82 -2.03 -5.73
N ALA A 168 29.55 -1.70 -4.47
CA ALA A 168 30.18 -0.59 -3.77
C ALA A 168 31.69 -0.79 -3.61
N ASP A 169 32.15 -1.96 -3.20
CA ASP A 169 33.57 -2.26 -3.03
C ASP A 169 34.35 -2.11 -4.35
N LYS A 170 33.73 -2.51 -5.46
CA LYS A 170 34.37 -2.48 -6.78
C LYS A 170 34.22 -1.14 -7.51
N TYR A 171 33.15 -0.39 -7.24
CA TYR A 171 32.74 0.77 -8.03
C TYR A 171 32.18 1.93 -7.18
N SER A 172 32.51 2.04 -5.89
CA SER A 172 31.95 3.04 -4.96
C SER A 172 32.07 4.49 -5.41
N ASP A 173 33.10 4.82 -6.19
CA ASP A 173 33.32 6.15 -6.75
C ASP A 173 32.44 6.44 -7.98
N ARG A 174 31.84 5.40 -8.57
CA ARG A 174 31.18 5.45 -9.87
C ARG A 174 29.73 5.05 -9.83
N LEU A 175 29.38 4.03 -9.07
CA LEU A 175 28.05 3.44 -9.05
C LEU A 175 27.49 3.43 -7.62
N ALA A 176 26.21 3.69 -7.53
CA ALA A 176 25.42 3.49 -6.32
C ALA A 176 24.27 2.53 -6.64
N VAL A 177 23.98 1.66 -5.68
CA VAL A 177 22.91 0.66 -5.76
C VAL A 177 21.81 1.04 -4.79
N PHE A 178 20.56 0.98 -5.25
CA PHE A 178 19.40 1.33 -4.44
C PHE A 178 18.34 0.25 -4.55
N PRO A 179 17.92 -0.37 -3.44
CA PRO A 179 16.73 -1.20 -3.44
C PRO A 179 15.51 -0.30 -3.58
N THR A 180 14.77 -0.42 -4.68
CA THR A 180 13.60 0.43 -4.97
C THR A 180 12.29 -0.27 -4.74
N TYR A 181 12.28 -1.59 -4.86
CA TYR A 181 11.08 -2.39 -4.71
C TYR A 181 11.45 -3.71 -4.06
N ILE A 182 10.73 -4.08 -3.00
CA ILE A 182 10.78 -5.40 -2.40
C ILE A 182 9.33 -5.80 -2.17
N GLU A 183 8.91 -6.92 -2.77
CA GLU A 183 7.57 -7.49 -2.64
C GLU A 183 7.69 -8.94 -2.17
N GLY A 184 6.67 -9.41 -1.45
CA GLY A 184 6.63 -10.74 -0.89
C GLY A 184 7.45 -10.84 0.39
N GLY A 185 8.02 -12.01 0.66
CA GLY A 185 8.66 -12.28 1.95
C GLY A 185 7.65 -12.24 3.09
N GLY A 186 6.45 -12.81 2.85
CA GLY A 186 5.47 -13.04 3.90
C GLY A 186 6.13 -13.67 5.11
N LEU A 187 5.62 -13.36 6.31
CA LEU A 187 6.09 -14.03 7.52
C LEU A 187 5.97 -15.53 7.28
N MET A 188 7.10 -16.25 7.31
CA MET A 188 7.07 -17.70 7.20
C MET A 188 6.08 -18.21 8.22
N TYR A 189 5.11 -19.00 7.77
CA TYR A 189 4.20 -19.66 8.69
C TYR A 189 5.03 -20.60 9.56
N THR A 190 5.41 -20.13 10.74
CA THR A 190 6.07 -20.96 11.74
C THR A 190 4.99 -21.83 12.36
N HIS A 191 5.07 -23.14 12.13
CA HIS A 191 4.08 -24.09 12.64
C HIS A 191 3.95 -24.02 14.17
N ASP A 192 5.07 -23.67 14.83
CA ASP A 192 5.20 -23.39 16.25
C ASP A 192 5.37 -21.88 16.52
N PHE A 193 4.54 -21.04 15.89
CA PHE A 193 4.52 -19.61 16.20
C PHE A 193 4.08 -19.42 17.65
N SER A 194 5.05 -19.23 18.54
CA SER A 194 4.83 -18.79 19.91
C SER A 194 5.18 -17.30 19.97
N PRO A 195 4.27 -16.40 19.56
CA PRO A 195 4.55 -14.98 19.61
C PRO A 195 4.91 -14.62 21.06
N ILE A 196 5.90 -13.74 21.21
CA ILE A 196 6.12 -13.08 22.48
C ILE A 196 4.90 -12.20 22.70
N GLU A 197 3.98 -12.66 23.55
CA GLU A 197 2.83 -11.88 23.96
C GLU A 197 3.30 -10.78 24.90
N PHE A 198 3.45 -9.57 24.36
CA PHE A 198 3.72 -8.40 25.17
C PHE A 198 2.45 -8.02 25.92
N LYS A 199 2.48 -8.21 27.24
CA LYS A 199 1.46 -7.71 28.16
C LYS A 199 1.71 -6.23 28.41
N GLN A 200 0.67 -5.53 28.84
CA GLN A 200 0.80 -4.14 29.28
C GLN A 200 1.86 -3.97 30.39
N SER A 201 2.07 -5.01 31.21
CA SER A 201 3.12 -5.05 32.24
C SER A 201 4.55 -5.08 31.71
N ASP A 202 4.75 -5.42 30.44
CA ASP A 202 6.06 -5.52 29.82
C ASP A 202 6.57 -4.15 29.34
N TYR A 203 5.72 -3.13 29.40
CA TYR A 203 6.04 -1.75 29.07
C TYR A 203 6.20 -0.91 30.34
N ASP A 204 7.22 -0.05 30.37
CA ASP A 204 7.30 1.00 31.37
C ASP A 204 6.29 2.10 31.03
N LEU A 205 5.20 2.14 31.79
CA LEU A 205 4.11 3.11 31.62
C LEU A 205 4.28 4.38 32.47
N SER A 206 5.43 4.58 33.11
CA SER A 206 5.63 5.71 34.03
C SER A 206 5.42 7.05 33.34
N ALA A 207 5.91 7.21 32.11
CA ALA A 207 5.75 8.44 31.33
C ALA A 207 4.28 8.68 30.94
N GLU A 208 3.57 7.64 30.51
CA GLU A 208 2.16 7.68 30.11
C GLU A 208 1.27 7.97 31.32
N ILE A 209 1.55 7.36 32.47
CA ILE A 209 0.83 7.61 33.72
C ILE A 209 1.05 9.05 34.18
N GLU A 210 2.28 9.55 34.15
CA GLU A 210 2.58 10.94 34.51
C GLU A 210 1.97 11.94 33.52
N GLN A 211 1.93 11.61 32.22
CA GLN A 211 1.20 12.40 31.24
C GLN A 211 -0.29 12.37 31.53
N TYR A 212 -0.87 11.19 31.77
CA TYR A 212 -2.29 10.97 32.05
C TYR A 212 -2.76 11.80 33.25
N LYS A 213 -2.01 11.79 34.36
CA LYS A 213 -2.31 12.59 35.57
C LYS A 213 -2.31 14.10 35.32
N LYS A 214 -1.55 14.57 34.34
CA LYS A 214 -1.44 16.00 34.00
C LYS A 214 -2.52 16.47 33.02
N GLN A 215 -3.33 15.56 32.47
CA GLN A 215 -4.38 15.92 31.52
C GLN A 215 -5.47 16.74 32.21
N VAL A 216 -5.84 17.86 31.58
CA VAL A 216 -6.96 18.68 32.04
C VAL A 216 -7.88 18.95 30.86
N ALA A 217 -8.98 18.21 30.80
CA ALA A 217 -10.04 18.43 29.84
C ALA A 217 -10.79 19.73 30.19
N PHE A 218 -10.95 20.62 29.21
CA PHE A 218 -11.70 21.87 29.33
C PHE A 218 -13.05 21.82 28.63
N GLY A 219 -13.26 20.84 27.76
CA GLY A 219 -14.50 20.72 27.00
C GLY A 219 -14.58 19.47 26.17
N ARG A 220 -15.73 19.31 25.51
CA ARG A 220 -16.04 18.24 24.58
C ARG A 220 -16.18 18.85 23.19
N GLN A 221 -15.47 18.28 22.23
CA GLN A 221 -15.74 18.44 20.82
C GLN A 221 -16.48 17.21 20.32
N THR A 222 -17.63 17.41 19.68
CA THR A 222 -18.39 16.33 19.05
C THR A 222 -18.51 16.65 17.57
N VAL A 223 -18.10 15.72 16.72
CA VAL A 223 -18.29 15.78 15.27
C VAL A 223 -19.47 14.89 14.91
N PHE A 224 -20.50 15.47 14.30
CA PHE A 224 -21.64 14.76 13.77
C PHE A 224 -21.58 14.76 12.25
N GLN A 225 -21.87 13.62 11.62
CA GLN A 225 -22.10 13.53 10.19
C GLN A 225 -23.52 13.07 9.93
N PHE A 226 -24.20 13.79 9.04
CA PHE A 226 -25.57 13.51 8.66
C PHE A 226 -25.63 13.27 7.16
N THR A 227 -26.38 12.25 6.76
CA THR A 227 -26.71 12.00 5.37
C THR A 227 -28.20 12.05 5.12
N ARG A 228 -28.54 12.57 3.94
CA ARG A 228 -29.92 12.60 3.45
C ARG A 228 -30.26 11.29 2.75
N ASP A 229 -31.40 10.71 3.09
CA ASP A 229 -31.94 9.54 2.39
C ASP A 229 -32.37 9.92 0.97
N GLN A 230 -31.63 9.44 -0.03
CA GLN A 230 -31.88 9.75 -1.44
C GLN A 230 -33.19 9.12 -1.95
N SER A 231 -33.71 8.08 -1.29
CA SER A 231 -34.98 7.45 -1.68
C SER A 231 -36.21 8.31 -1.39
N ARG A 232 -36.07 9.29 -0.47
CA ARG A 232 -37.12 10.26 -0.10
C ARG A 232 -37.01 11.57 -0.87
N ARG A 233 -36.40 11.54 -2.06
CA ARG A 233 -36.37 12.67 -3.01
C ARG A 233 -37.77 12.94 -3.58
N GLY A 234 -38.67 13.44 -2.75
CA GLY A 234 -39.77 14.27 -3.25
C GLY A 234 -39.15 15.48 -3.96
N ALA A 235 -39.70 15.83 -5.11
CA ALA A 235 -39.23 16.89 -6.00
C ALA A 235 -39.08 18.22 -5.23
N ASP A 236 -37.89 18.47 -4.71
CA ASP A 236 -37.14 19.73 -4.76
C ASP A 236 -35.91 19.55 -3.87
N GLY A 237 -34.73 19.71 -4.48
CA GLY A 237 -33.44 19.75 -3.81
C GLY A 237 -33.28 21.02 -2.98
N VAL A 238 -34.24 21.31 -2.10
CA VAL A 238 -34.19 22.47 -1.22
C VAL A 238 -32.99 22.31 -0.30
N SER A 239 -32.01 23.20 -0.46
CA SER A 239 -30.89 23.33 0.46
C SER A 239 -31.45 23.59 1.86
N PRO A 240 -31.00 22.86 2.90
CA PRO A 240 -31.43 23.14 4.26
C PRO A 240 -31.04 24.58 4.60
N ASN A 241 -31.95 25.30 5.27
CA ASN A 241 -31.61 26.61 5.79
C ASN A 241 -30.80 26.47 7.09
N LEU A 242 -29.49 26.20 6.95
CA LEU A 242 -28.64 25.89 8.09
C LEU A 242 -28.54 27.04 9.10
N ASP A 243 -28.68 28.29 8.68
CA ASP A 243 -28.60 29.45 9.58
C ASP A 243 -29.66 29.37 10.71
N SER A 244 -30.91 29.17 10.31
CA SER A 244 -32.10 29.17 11.15
C SER A 244 -32.18 27.87 11.93
N ILE A 245 -31.79 26.75 11.30
CA ILE A 245 -31.77 25.45 11.96
C ILE A 245 -30.70 25.43 13.06
N MET A 246 -29.50 25.93 12.80
CA MET A 246 -28.43 26.01 13.80
C MET A 246 -28.79 26.97 14.93
N ALA A 247 -29.32 28.15 14.62
CA ALA A 247 -29.75 29.12 15.62
C ALA A 247 -30.85 28.55 16.53
N ALA A 248 -31.93 28.04 15.95
CA ALA A 248 -33.04 27.45 16.70
C ALA A 248 -32.62 26.24 17.54
N THR A 249 -31.75 25.38 16.98
CA THR A 249 -31.19 24.23 17.71
C THR A 249 -30.41 24.71 18.92
N LEU A 250 -29.48 25.67 18.76
CA LEU A 250 -28.65 26.17 19.85
C LEU A 250 -29.49 26.86 20.93
N GLU A 251 -30.42 27.73 20.54
CA GLU A 251 -31.36 28.39 21.45
C GLU A 251 -32.20 27.38 22.25
N SER A 252 -32.71 26.33 21.60
CA SER A 252 -33.48 25.26 22.27
C SER A 252 -32.68 24.47 23.29
N THR A 253 -31.35 24.50 23.19
CA THR A 253 -30.42 23.91 24.18
C THR A 253 -29.89 24.91 25.20
N ASN A 254 -30.53 26.09 25.31
CA ASN A 254 -30.14 27.21 26.16
C ASN A 254 -28.72 27.76 25.90
N ALA A 255 -28.20 27.62 24.67
CA ALA A 255 -26.94 28.25 24.30
C ALA A 255 -27.16 29.73 23.96
N LYS A 256 -26.42 30.64 24.61
CA LYS A 256 -26.51 32.07 24.33
C LYS A 256 -25.62 32.43 23.13
N ILE A 257 -26.23 32.59 21.96
CA ILE A 257 -25.52 32.95 20.72
C ILE A 257 -24.91 34.35 20.88
N GLU A 258 -23.61 34.47 20.57
CA GLU A 258 -22.87 35.73 20.55
C GLU A 258 -22.67 36.26 19.14
N SER A 259 -22.43 35.36 18.18
CA SER A 259 -22.31 35.69 16.77
C SER A 259 -22.60 34.48 15.89
N ALA A 260 -23.24 34.68 14.76
CA ALA A 260 -23.44 33.69 13.70
C ALA A 260 -22.97 34.28 12.36
N LYS A 261 -22.37 33.47 11.49
CA LYS A 261 -21.90 33.87 10.17
C LYS A 261 -22.04 32.71 9.18
N SER A 262 -22.77 32.98 8.10
CA SER A 262 -22.96 32.06 6.98
C SER A 262 -22.07 32.43 5.80
N TYR A 263 -21.54 31.42 5.12
CA TYR A 263 -20.80 31.55 3.88
C TYR A 263 -21.43 30.61 2.84
N ASP A 264 -22.20 31.17 1.91
CA ASP A 264 -23.00 30.46 0.89
C ASP A 264 -22.36 30.47 -0.51
N LYS A 265 -21.24 31.16 -0.70
CA LYS A 265 -20.55 31.30 -1.99
C LYS A 265 -19.48 30.22 -2.25
N ILE A 266 -19.62 29.03 -1.66
CA ILE A 266 -18.66 27.92 -1.80
C ILE A 266 -19.30 26.80 -2.61
N GLY A 267 -19.25 26.94 -3.94
CA GLY A 267 -19.87 25.96 -4.86
C GLY A 267 -21.39 25.89 -4.68
N LYS A 268 -21.92 24.67 -4.48
CA LYS A 268 -23.32 24.43 -4.09
C LYS A 268 -23.52 24.30 -2.58
N GLY A 269 -22.42 24.28 -1.82
CA GLY A 269 -22.42 24.06 -0.39
C GLY A 269 -22.51 25.35 0.41
N MET A 270 -22.48 25.20 1.72
CA MET A 270 -22.42 26.33 2.65
C MET A 270 -21.66 25.97 3.92
N VAL A 271 -21.12 26.99 4.58
CA VAL A 271 -20.49 26.87 5.89
C VAL A 271 -21.17 27.85 6.85
N GLU A 272 -21.61 27.35 8.00
CA GLU A 272 -22.17 28.15 9.09
C GLU A 272 -21.24 28.08 10.30
N VAL A 273 -20.88 29.24 10.85
CA VAL A 273 -20.04 29.36 12.05
C VAL A 273 -20.81 30.10 13.12
N VAL A 274 -21.19 29.39 14.18
CA VAL A 274 -21.89 29.96 15.35
C VAL A 274 -20.97 29.95 16.56
N ARG A 275 -20.82 31.10 17.21
CA ARG A 275 -20.18 31.25 18.52
C ARG A 275 -21.25 31.54 19.56
N PHE A 276 -21.18 30.85 20.69
CA PHE A 276 -22.05 31.05 21.84
C PHE A 276 -21.20 31.04 23.11
N LYS A 277 -21.75 31.57 24.21
CA LYS A 277 -21.00 31.78 25.45
C LYS A 277 -20.27 30.52 25.95
N GLU A 278 -20.86 29.34 25.75
CA GLU A 278 -20.35 28.06 26.22
C GLU A 278 -19.51 27.29 25.18
N GLY A 279 -19.22 27.85 24.00
CA GLY A 279 -18.46 27.17 22.96
C GLY A 279 -18.67 27.69 21.52
N ASN A 280 -18.58 26.79 20.55
CA ASN A 280 -18.84 27.11 19.14
C ASN A 280 -19.36 25.89 18.38
N ALA A 281 -20.01 26.15 17.25
CA ALA A 281 -20.42 25.12 16.32
C ALA A 281 -20.09 25.56 14.89
N VAL A 282 -19.53 24.64 14.10
CA VAL A 282 -19.28 24.83 12.67
C VAL A 282 -20.03 23.77 11.91
N ALA A 283 -20.98 24.16 11.07
CA ALA A 283 -21.71 23.27 10.18
C ALA A 283 -21.24 23.46 8.74
N VAL A 284 -21.02 22.37 8.03
CA VAL A 284 -20.61 22.35 6.63
C VAL A 284 -21.60 21.48 5.86
N PHE A 285 -22.21 22.04 4.82
CA PHE A 285 -23.03 21.32 3.86
C PHE A 285 -22.31 21.26 2.52
N ASP A 286 -22.23 20.07 1.93
CA ASP A 286 -21.53 19.83 0.66
C ASP A 286 -22.30 20.34 -0.58
N GLY A 287 -23.57 20.69 -0.41
CA GLY A 287 -24.45 21.13 -1.50
C GLY A 287 -25.35 20.03 -2.06
N GLU A 288 -25.26 18.80 -1.52
CA GLU A 288 -26.06 17.67 -1.98
C GLU A 288 -26.76 16.94 -0.83
N ASN A 289 -26.06 16.04 -0.14
CA ASN A 289 -26.69 15.11 0.80
C ASN A 289 -25.88 14.89 2.07
N HIS A 290 -24.83 15.67 2.33
CA HIS A 290 -23.98 15.48 3.50
C HIS A 290 -23.80 16.79 4.30
N ILE A 291 -24.07 16.70 5.60
CA ILE A 291 -23.82 17.78 6.56
C ILE A 291 -22.85 17.27 7.63
N THR A 292 -21.77 17.99 7.86
CA THR A 292 -20.88 17.77 9.01
C THR A 292 -21.02 18.91 10.00
N ILE A 293 -21.20 18.60 11.28
CA ILE A 293 -21.24 19.59 12.36
C ILE A 293 -20.12 19.30 13.34
N ASN A 294 -19.22 20.24 13.53
CA ASN A 294 -18.23 20.24 14.59
C ASN A 294 -18.74 21.13 15.74
N LEU A 295 -19.21 20.51 16.82
CA LEU A 295 -19.72 21.17 18.02
C LEU A 295 -18.67 21.13 19.14
N PHE A 296 -18.19 22.27 19.58
CA PHE A 296 -17.37 22.38 20.78
C PHE A 296 -18.16 23.04 21.93
N ARG A 297 -18.10 22.43 23.13
CA ARG A 297 -18.64 23.00 24.37
C ARG A 297 -17.66 22.84 25.51
N PHE A 298 -17.59 23.83 26.41
CA PHE A 298 -16.84 23.69 27.67
C PHE A 298 -17.47 22.65 28.61
N ASP A 299 -18.77 22.41 28.50
CA ASP A 299 -19.45 21.33 29.22
C ASP A 299 -19.10 19.97 28.60
N GLN A 300 -18.49 19.10 29.39
CA GLN A 300 -18.02 17.79 28.95
C GLN A 300 -19.11 16.71 28.96
N ARG A 301 -20.34 17.00 29.42
CA ARG A 301 -21.42 16.02 29.51
C ARG A 301 -21.91 15.57 28.13
N ARG A 302 -21.90 14.25 27.91
CA ARG A 302 -22.43 13.62 26.68
C ARG A 302 -23.87 14.01 26.37
N SER A 303 -24.70 14.12 27.40
CA SER A 303 -26.13 14.46 27.27
C SER A 303 -26.38 15.81 26.58
N ARG A 304 -25.46 16.78 26.68
CA ARG A 304 -25.59 18.06 25.98
C ARG A 304 -25.42 17.92 24.46
N ALA A 305 -24.49 17.07 24.05
CA ALA A 305 -24.30 16.74 22.64
C ALA A 305 -25.49 15.92 22.11
N ASP A 306 -26.04 15.02 22.92
CA ASP A 306 -27.24 14.23 22.59
C ASP A 306 -28.46 15.13 22.40
N GLU A 307 -28.64 16.11 23.30
CA GLU A 307 -29.71 17.11 23.26
C GLU A 307 -29.61 17.94 21.97
N PHE A 308 -28.42 18.47 21.66
CA PHE A 308 -28.17 19.21 20.43
C PHE A 308 -28.52 18.38 19.19
N MET A 309 -27.99 17.16 19.08
CA MET A 309 -28.22 16.27 17.94
C MET A 309 -29.71 15.95 17.75
N THR A 310 -30.42 15.68 18.84
CA THR A 310 -31.86 15.37 18.82
C THR A 310 -32.66 16.56 18.31
N ARG A 311 -32.36 17.77 18.79
CA ARG A 311 -33.01 19.00 18.37
C ARG A 311 -32.69 19.34 16.91
N PHE A 312 -31.42 19.20 16.50
CA PHE A 312 -30.99 19.43 15.13
C PHE A 312 -31.72 18.51 14.15
N LEU A 313 -31.76 17.20 14.43
CA LEU A 313 -32.49 16.25 13.59
C LEU A 313 -34.00 16.55 13.57
N ALA A 314 -34.59 16.94 14.70
CA ALA A 314 -36.00 17.33 14.78
C ALA A 314 -36.33 18.54 13.88
N SER A 315 -35.42 19.51 13.78
CA SER A 315 -35.54 20.65 12.86
C SER A 315 -35.35 20.27 11.39
N MET A 316 -34.81 19.09 11.09
CA MET A 316 -34.52 18.58 9.75
C MET A 316 -35.50 17.48 9.28
N VAL A 317 -36.56 17.17 10.06
CA VAL A 317 -37.44 16.01 9.88
C VAL A 317 -38.05 15.90 8.47
N ASN A 318 -38.40 17.04 7.86
CA ASN A 318 -38.98 17.05 6.52
C ASN A 318 -37.99 16.71 5.40
N GLY A 319 -36.68 16.71 5.69
CA GLY A 319 -35.63 16.50 4.70
C GLY A 319 -35.16 15.05 4.55
N GLY A 320 -35.58 14.12 5.41
CA GLY A 320 -35.10 12.73 5.37
C GLY A 320 -33.63 12.57 5.81
N TRP A 321 -33.15 13.43 6.70
CA TRP A 321 -31.80 13.38 7.23
C TRP A 321 -31.67 12.36 8.37
N ARG A 322 -30.56 11.64 8.40
CA ARG A 322 -30.18 10.75 9.50
C ARG A 322 -28.74 10.98 9.92
N LYS A 323 -28.44 10.69 11.18
CA LYS A 323 -27.05 10.64 11.67
C LYS A 323 -26.37 9.38 11.14
N GLU A 324 -25.22 9.55 10.53
CA GLU A 324 -24.36 8.47 10.06
C GLU A 324 -23.23 8.21 11.05
N LEU A 325 -22.45 9.26 11.34
CA LEU A 325 -21.31 9.18 12.25
C LEU A 325 -21.46 10.13 13.43
N ARG A 326 -20.85 9.74 14.55
CA ARG A 326 -20.58 10.63 15.67
C ARG A 326 -19.24 10.28 16.31
N ASP A 327 -18.38 11.28 16.41
CA ASP A 327 -17.11 11.18 17.14
C ASP A 327 -17.10 12.19 18.28
N ASP A 328 -16.75 11.73 19.49
CA ASP A 328 -16.58 12.56 20.67
C ASP A 328 -15.08 12.63 21.01
N MET A 329 -14.54 13.83 21.20
CA MET A 329 -13.15 14.09 21.52
C MET A 329 -13.05 15.09 22.67
N PRO A 330 -12.26 14.82 23.72
CA PRO A 330 -11.98 15.84 24.72
C PRO A 330 -11.06 16.91 24.14
N ARG A 331 -11.22 18.14 24.61
CA ARG A 331 -10.29 19.25 24.32
C ARG A 331 -9.75 19.80 25.62
N GLY A 332 -8.45 20.06 25.65
CA GLY A 332 -7.77 20.48 26.86
C GLY A 332 -6.27 20.66 26.66
N ILE A 333 -5.53 20.72 27.77
CA ILE A 333 -4.06 20.85 27.80
C ILE A 333 -3.38 19.55 28.19
N ASN A 334 -2.08 19.44 27.89
CA ASN A 334 -1.25 18.28 28.20
C ASN A 334 -1.69 17.00 27.47
N ARG A 335 -2.08 17.12 26.19
CA ARG A 335 -2.44 15.99 25.31
C ARG A 335 -3.58 15.15 25.89
N VAL A 336 -4.70 15.81 26.23
CA VAL A 336 -5.89 15.15 26.76
C VAL A 336 -6.44 14.13 25.78
N ILE A 337 -6.68 12.92 26.27
CA ILE A 337 -7.36 11.85 25.52
C ILE A 337 -8.61 11.32 26.23
N ASN A 338 -8.87 11.74 27.48
CA ASN A 338 -10.03 11.33 28.27
C ASN A 338 -10.87 12.52 28.75
N PHE A 339 -12.13 12.27 29.11
CA PHE A 339 -12.99 13.28 29.73
C PHE A 339 -12.80 13.34 31.24
N SER A 340 -13.07 14.49 31.85
CA SER A 340 -12.81 14.73 33.27
C SER A 340 -13.55 13.79 34.23
N TYR A 341 -14.69 13.25 33.80
CA TYR A 341 -15.51 12.32 34.58
C TYR A 341 -15.02 10.87 34.50
N GLU A 342 -14.11 10.54 33.59
CA GLU A 342 -13.48 9.22 33.45
C GLU A 342 -12.27 9.07 34.39
N HIS A 343 -11.93 10.14 35.12
CA HIS A 343 -10.88 10.16 36.15
C HIS A 343 -11.40 9.85 37.57
N LYS A 344 -12.69 9.54 37.73
CA LYS A 344 -13.31 9.12 38.99
C LYS A 344 -13.66 7.65 38.91
#